data_AF-A0A7W1JZV0-F1
#
_entry.id   AF-A0A7W1JZV0-F1
#
_cell.length_a   1.000
_cell.length_b   1.000
_cell.length_c   1.000
_cell.angle_alpha   90.00
_cell.angle_beta   90.00
_cell.angle_gamma   90.00
#
_symmetry.space_group_name_H-M   'P 1'
#
loop_
_entity.id
_entity.type
_entity.pdbx_description
1 polymer ?
#
loop_
_entity_poly.entity_id
_entity_poly.type
_entity_poly.pdbx_seq_one_letter_code
_entity_poly.pdbx_strand_id
1 'polypeptide(L)' 'MHLHGDILENYAARELAPNTLAEIDAHVSNCLFCAHTLAAETAASASWERRGLLGRLVRD' A
#
# COMPACT_ATOMS: atom_id res chain seq x y z
N MET A 1 -16.85 2.34 4.38
CA MET A 1 -15.66 2.12 5.22
C MET A 1 -14.46 2.55 4.41
N HIS A 2 -13.50 3.29 4.98
CA HIS A 2 -12.24 3.64 4.33
C HIS A 2 -11.08 3.10 5.17
N LEU A 3 -9.94 2.82 4.54
CA LEU A 3 -8.76 2.31 5.24
C LEU A 3 -7.95 3.45 5.84
N HIS A 4 -7.46 3.26 7.06
CA HIS A 4 -6.64 4.22 7.79
C HIS A 4 -5.85 3.54 8.92
N GLY A 5 -4.70 4.11 9.30
CA GLY A 5 -3.88 3.67 10.42
C GLY A 5 -3.47 2.19 10.33
N ASP A 6 -3.46 1.51 11.46
CA ASP A 6 -2.95 0.14 11.61
C ASP A 6 -3.56 -0.86 10.62
N ILE A 7 -4.84 -0.72 10.24
CA ILE A 7 -5.48 -1.63 9.27
C ILE A 7 -4.83 -1.51 7.90
N LEU A 8 -4.46 -0.29 7.50
CA LEU A 8 -3.82 -0.02 6.22
C LEU A 8 -2.38 -0.52 6.19
N GLU A 9 -1.62 -0.33 7.27
CA GLU A 9 -0.25 -0.84 7.43
C GLU A 9 -0.23 -2.37 7.40
N ASN A 10 -1.07 -3.01 8.22
CA ASN A 10 -1.19 -4.48 8.27
C ASN A 10 -1.67 -5.06 6.93
N TYR A 11 -2.55 -4.35 6.22
CA TYR A 11 -2.96 -4.74 4.87
C TYR A 11 -1.80 -4.65 3.87
N ALA A 12 -1.03 -3.55 3.89
CA ALA A 12 0.14 -3.37 3.04
C ALA A 12 1.23 -4.42 3.31
N ALA A 13 1.42 -4.81 4.57
CA ALA A 13 2.31 -5.89 5.00
C ALA A 13 1.75 -7.31 4.76
N ARG A 14 0.48 -7.44 4.35
CA ARG A 14 -0.25 -8.71 4.17
C ARG A 14 -0.35 -9.54 5.46
N GLU A 15 -0.44 -8.89 6.62
CA GLU A 15 -0.51 -9.53 7.95
C GLU A 15 -1.95 -9.74 8.47
N LEU A 16 -2.96 -9.42 7.65
CA LEU A 16 -4.37 -9.64 7.99
C LEU A 16 -4.84 -11.06 7.63
N ALA A 17 -5.92 -11.50 8.26
CA ALA A 17 -6.56 -12.77 7.92
C ALA A 17 -6.96 -12.82 6.43
N PRO A 18 -6.89 -13.99 5.76
CA PRO A 18 -7.16 -14.10 4.32
C PRO A 18 -8.52 -13.57 3.88
N ASN A 19 -9.56 -13.79 4.68
CA ASN A 19 -10.91 -13.28 4.39
C ASN A 19 -10.95 -11.75 4.44
N THR A 20 -10.29 -11.15 5.42
CA THR A 20 -10.19 -9.69 5.57
C THR A 20 -9.39 -9.07 4.42
N LEU A 21 -8.32 -9.74 3.97
CA LEU A 21 -7.59 -9.31 2.77
C LEU A 21 -8.50 -9.27 1.54
N ALA A 22 -9.30 -10.32 1.31
CA ALA A 22 -10.20 -10.39 0.16
C ALA A 22 -11.31 -9.31 0.20
N GLU A 23 -11.87 -9.03 1.37
CA GLU A 23 -12.85 -7.95 1.56
C GLU A 23 -12.24 -6.57 1.27
N ILE A 24 -11.01 -6.34 1.73
CA ILE A 24 -10.29 -5.09 1.49
C ILE A 24 -9.90 -4.97 0.01
N ASP A 25 -9.43 -6.03 -0.63
CA ASP A 25 -9.12 -6.08 -2.06
C ASP A 25 -10.37 -5.67 -2.88
N ALA A 26 -11.54 -6.22 -2.56
CA ALA A 26 -12.80 -5.87 -3.21
C ALA A 26 -13.19 -4.40 -2.99
N HIS A 27 -12.94 -3.87 -1.79
CA HIS A 27 -13.21 -2.48 -1.46
C HIS A 27 -12.28 -1.50 -2.20
N VAL A 28 -10.96 -1.74 -2.14
CA VAL A 28 -9.92 -0.89 -2.76
C VAL A 28 -10.13 -0.82 -4.27
N SER A 29 -10.53 -1.92 -4.90
CA SER A 29 -10.85 -1.98 -6.34
C SER A 29 -11.96 -1.01 -6.77
N ASN A 30 -12.82 -0.59 -5.84
CA ASN A 30 -13.97 0.27 -6.09
C ASN A 30 -13.87 1.64 -5.39
N CYS A 31 -12.78 1.90 -4.65
CA CYS A 31 -12.63 3.12 -3.85
C CYS A 31 -11.32 3.84 -4.19
N LEU A 32 -11.43 4.87 -5.04
CA LEU A 32 -10.29 5.67 -5.49
C LEU A 32 -9.50 6.30 -4.34
N PHE A 33 -10.18 6.75 -3.29
CA PHE A 33 -9.52 7.25 -2.07
C PHE A 33 -8.62 6.20 -1.43
N CYS A 34 -9.15 5.00 -1.17
CA CYS A 34 -8.37 3.91 -0.55
C CYS A 34 -7.26 3.41 -1.46
N ALA A 35 -7.46 3.40 -2.78
CA ALA A 35 -6.42 3.06 -3.74
C ALA A 35 -5.25 4.06 -3.69
N HIS A 36 -5.53 5.37 -3.65
CA HIS A 36 -4.49 6.40 -3.53
C HIS A 36 -3.77 6.33 -2.18
N THR A 37 -4.51 6.17 -1.11
CA THR A 37 -3.96 6.06 0.25
C THR A 37 -3.06 4.83 0.38
N LEU A 38 -3.46 3.68 -0.15
CA LEU A 38 -2.62 2.47 -0.20
C LEU A 38 -1.36 2.67 -1.06
N ALA A 39 -1.48 3.33 -2.22
CA ALA A 39 -0.33 3.64 -3.06
C ALA A 39 0.68 4.55 -2.33
N ALA A 40 0.21 5.50 -1.52
CA ALA A 40 1.06 6.36 -0.72
C ALA A 40 1.78 5.58 0.39
N GLU A 41 1.06 4.75 1.15
CA GLU A 41 1.66 3.93 2.22
C GLU A 41 2.67 2.90 1.69
N THR A 42 2.37 2.25 0.57
CA THR A 42 3.30 1.30 -0.06
C THR A 42 4.54 2.02 -0.62
N ALA A 43 4.40 3.24 -1.12
CA ALA A 43 5.54 4.06 -1.53
C ALA A 43 6.39 4.55 -0.34
N ALA A 44 5.77 4.83 0.81
CA ALA A 44 6.49 5.20 2.03
C ALA A 44 7.20 4.00 2.67
N SER A 45 6.54 2.83 2.67
CA SER A 45 7.06 1.58 3.24
C SER A 45 8.15 0.94 2.39
N ALA A 46 8.10 1.13 1.07
CA ALA A 46 9.09 0.57 0.19
C ALA A 46 10.28 1.53 0.08
N SER A 47 11.45 1.09 0.57
CA SER A 47 12.74 1.80 0.55
C SER A 47 13.32 1.97 -0.88
N TRP A 48 12.49 2.40 -1.83
CA TRP A 48 12.92 2.69 -3.18
C TRP A 48 13.57 4.07 -3.21
N GLU A 49 14.89 4.07 -3.18
CA GLU A 49 15.68 5.27 -3.38
C GLU A 49 15.85 5.53 -4.89
N ARG A 50 15.73 6.79 -5.31
CA ARG A 50 16.13 7.18 -6.67
C ARG A 50 17.62 7.48 -6.68
N ARG A 51 18.41 6.63 -7.35
CA ARG A 51 19.86 6.80 -7.47
C ARG A 51 20.29 7.07 -8.92
N GLY A 52 21.25 7.99 -9.08
CA GLY A 52 21.85 8.34 -10.37
C GLY A 52 21.10 9.41 -11.18
N LEU A 53 21.73 9.87 -12.26
CA LEU A 53 21.29 11.04 -13.06
C LEU A 53 19.90 10.88 -13.71
N LEU A 54 19.45 9.64 -13.91
CA LEU A 54 18.16 9.30 -14.52
C LEU A 54 17.13 8.79 -13.49
N GLY A 55 17.44 8.83 -12.18
CA GLY A 55 16.52 8.46 -11.12
C GLY A 55 16.10 6.99 -11.14
N ARG A 56 17.06 6.06 -11.28
CA ARG A 56 16.78 4.62 -11.21
C ARG A 56 16.23 4.28 -9.83
N LEU A 57 15.10 3.57 -9.78
CA LEU A 57 14.54 3.06 -8.53
C LEU A 57 15.38 1.86 -8.06
N VAL A 58 15.94 1.96 -6.87
CA VAL A 58 16.76 0.92 -6.22
C VAL A 58 16.18 0.65 -4.84
N ARG A 59 16.04 -0.61 -4.45
CA ARG A 59 15.60 -0.99 -3.10
C ARG A 59 16.82 -1.10 -2.18
N ASP A 60 16.73 -0.53 -0.99
CA ASP A 60 17.73 -0.74 0.08
C ASP A 60 17.80 -2.23 0.49
#